data_AF-V3ZMD7-F1
#
_entry.id   AF-V3ZMD7-F1
#
_cell.length_a   1.000
_cell.length_b   1.000
_cell.length_c   1.000
_cell.angle_alpha   90.00
_cell.angle_beta   90.00
_cell.angle_gamma   90.00
#
_symmetry.space_group_name_H-M   'P 1'
#
loop_
_entity.id
_entity.type
_entity.pdbx_description
1 polymer ?
#
loop_
_entity_poly.entity_id
_entity_poly.type
_entity_poly.pdbx_seq_one_letter_code
_entity_poly.pdbx_strand_id
1 'polypeptide(L)'
;MTEFIEPKVVIIEEPRQRGLRFRYQCEGRSAGSIPGQSSSAEKKTYPTIKIQNHRGPAIVVVSCVTKDSPHKPHPHALVGKDCKKGVCTVKVKDTSVISFPHLGIQCAKKKGIQESLDLRKSVNVDPFQTGFEFVNSSAEMSVVRLCFQVFLPDGSGKITKVLQPVVSQPIHDKKALNDLVICRVDKSSGRAKGGDEVFILCEKINKDDIGIKFYEERKDGTIEWEAFGEFGAGDVHRQYAIVFKTPEYRNCYINRPVQVFMQLHRPSDAETSEPINFIYMPDDPGKHIVVTVLGYFDSR
;
A
#
# COMPACT_ATOMS: atom_id res chain seq x y z
N MET A 1 -46.64 -11.29 15.14
CA MET A 1 -45.55 -12.20 14.74
C MET A 1 -44.26 -11.42 14.84
N THR A 2 -43.44 -11.66 15.86
CA THR A 2 -42.09 -11.09 15.94
C THR A 2 -41.21 -11.82 14.93
N GLU A 3 -40.74 -11.14 13.89
CA GLU A 3 -39.73 -11.67 12.99
C GLU A 3 -38.51 -12.11 13.81
N PHE A 4 -38.20 -13.42 13.76
CA PHE A 4 -36.94 -13.93 14.28
C PHE A 4 -35.82 -13.49 13.34
N ILE A 5 -35.14 -12.40 13.68
CA ILE A 5 -34.01 -11.92 12.89
C ILE A 5 -32.79 -12.80 13.18
N GLU A 6 -32.27 -13.49 12.16
CA GLU A 6 -31.13 -14.37 12.34
C GLU A 6 -29.84 -13.61 12.72
N PRO A 7 -29.01 -14.19 13.60
CA PRO A 7 -27.66 -13.71 13.85
C PRO A 7 -26.81 -13.67 12.58
N LYS A 8 -26.09 -12.57 12.38
CA LYS A 8 -25.13 -12.43 11.27
C LYS A 8 -23.91 -11.63 11.70
N VAL A 9 -22.78 -11.87 11.05
CA VAL A 9 -21.55 -11.10 11.27
C VAL A 9 -21.38 -10.10 10.14
N VAL A 10 -20.94 -8.88 10.47
CA VAL A 10 -20.57 -7.85 9.51
C VAL A 10 -19.24 -7.22 9.90
N ILE A 11 -18.44 -6.80 8.92
CA ILE A 11 -17.25 -6.00 9.16
C ILE A 11 -17.69 -4.55 9.29
N ILE A 12 -17.29 -3.89 10.39
CA ILE A 12 -17.63 -2.47 10.65
C ILE A 12 -16.42 -1.55 10.54
N GLU A 13 -15.22 -2.11 10.57
CA GLU A 13 -13.97 -1.43 10.25
C GLU A 13 -13.14 -2.42 9.43
N GLU A 14 -13.01 -2.17 8.13
CA GLU A 14 -12.20 -2.98 7.22
C GLU A 14 -10.69 -2.83 7.54
N PRO A 15 -9.84 -3.83 7.25
CA PRO A 15 -8.39 -3.64 7.30
C PRO A 15 -7.95 -2.68 6.21
N ARG A 16 -7.00 -1.78 6.47
CA ARG A 16 -6.42 -0.93 5.42
C ARG A 16 -5.83 -1.80 4.30
N GLN A 17 -6.18 -1.50 3.05
CA GLN A 17 -5.75 -2.31 1.91
C GLN A 17 -4.24 -2.24 1.66
N ARG A 18 -3.57 -1.14 2.01
CA ARG A 18 -2.17 -0.86 1.66
C ARG A 18 -1.38 -0.29 2.83
N GLY A 19 -0.05 -0.30 2.69
CA GLY A 19 0.88 0.28 3.66
C GLY A 19 1.39 -0.68 4.74
N LEU A 20 0.83 -1.90 4.83
CA LEU A 20 1.35 -2.95 5.71
C LEU A 20 2.37 -3.80 4.97
N ARG A 21 3.58 -3.94 5.53
CA ARG A 21 4.58 -4.87 5.05
C ARG A 21 4.41 -6.24 5.71
N PHE A 22 4.27 -7.30 4.92
CA PHE A 22 4.30 -8.66 5.44
C PHE A 22 5.73 -9.03 5.84
N ARG A 23 5.87 -9.84 6.90
CA ARG A 23 7.19 -10.16 7.47
C ARG A 23 7.48 -11.65 7.41
N TYR A 24 8.71 -12.00 7.03
CA TYR A 24 9.18 -13.37 7.18
C TYR A 24 9.51 -13.66 8.64
N GLN A 25 9.30 -14.90 9.07
CA GLN A 25 9.71 -15.36 10.40
C GLN A 25 11.20 -15.11 10.69
N CYS A 26 12.05 -15.25 9.68
CA CYS A 26 13.50 -15.06 9.82
C CYS A 26 13.94 -13.59 9.94
N GLU A 27 13.03 -12.60 9.79
CA GLU A 27 13.39 -11.19 9.96
C GLU A 27 13.60 -10.81 11.45
N GLY A 28 13.18 -11.65 12.39
CA GLY A 28 13.37 -11.43 13.83
C GLY A 28 12.64 -10.19 14.39
N ARG A 29 11.69 -9.62 13.62
CA ARG A 29 10.87 -8.46 14.00
C ARG A 29 9.41 -8.88 14.15
N SER A 30 8.67 -8.13 14.96
CA SER A 30 7.20 -8.19 14.96
C SER A 30 6.65 -7.95 13.55
N ALA A 31 5.59 -8.67 13.18
CA ALA A 31 4.90 -8.47 11.91
C ALA A 31 4.15 -7.13 11.82
N GLY A 32 4.14 -6.33 12.90
CA GLY A 32 3.30 -5.14 13.00
C GLY A 32 1.83 -5.49 13.15
N SER A 33 1.00 -4.46 13.32
CA SER A 33 -0.46 -4.61 13.43
C SER A 33 -1.12 -4.15 12.15
N ILE A 34 -2.12 -4.90 11.66
CA ILE A 34 -2.97 -4.53 10.53
C ILE A 34 -3.82 -3.32 10.98
N PRO A 35 -3.61 -2.12 10.41
CA PRO A 35 -4.45 -0.97 10.75
C PRO A 35 -5.84 -1.11 10.11
N GLY A 36 -6.82 -0.47 10.72
CA GLY A 36 -8.13 -0.27 10.10
C GLY A 36 -8.08 0.72 8.94
N GLN A 37 -9.06 0.66 8.06
CA GLN A 37 -9.23 1.52 6.89
C GLN A 37 -9.30 3.00 7.30
N SER A 38 -9.96 3.33 8.41
CA SER A 38 -10.11 4.69 8.93
C SER A 38 -8.99 5.12 9.90
N SER A 39 -7.97 4.27 10.08
CA SER A 39 -6.86 4.53 11.00
C SER A 39 -6.05 5.75 10.53
N SER A 40 -5.61 6.60 11.45
CA SER A 40 -4.82 7.81 11.19
C SER A 40 -3.57 7.87 12.08
N ALA A 41 -2.78 8.95 12.01
CA ALA A 41 -1.65 9.14 12.92
C ALA A 41 -2.13 9.32 14.36
N GLU A 42 -3.21 10.09 14.53
CA GLU A 42 -3.81 10.52 15.79
C GLU A 42 -4.73 9.46 16.38
N LYS A 43 -5.53 8.79 15.53
CA LYS A 43 -6.52 7.80 15.95
C LYS A 43 -6.27 6.46 15.28
N LYS A 44 -5.68 5.54 16.03
CA LYS A 44 -5.47 4.17 15.56
C LYS A 44 -6.77 3.37 15.64
N THR A 45 -7.24 2.90 14.50
CA THR A 45 -8.30 1.90 14.38
C THR A 45 -7.73 0.58 13.84
N TYR A 46 -8.50 -0.50 13.96
CA TYR A 46 -8.10 -1.86 13.63
C TYR A 46 -9.29 -2.63 13.05
N PRO A 47 -9.05 -3.73 12.29
CA PRO A 47 -10.12 -4.58 11.78
C PRO A 47 -11.11 -4.91 12.89
N THR A 48 -12.39 -4.65 12.64
CA THR A 48 -13.44 -4.80 13.65
C THR A 48 -14.70 -5.37 13.02
N ILE A 49 -15.27 -6.38 13.68
CA ILE A 49 -16.54 -6.99 13.28
C ILE A 49 -17.63 -6.70 14.31
N LYS A 50 -18.89 -6.81 13.87
CA LYS A 50 -20.08 -6.80 14.71
C LYS A 50 -20.92 -8.03 14.46
N ILE A 51 -21.24 -8.78 15.51
CA ILE A 51 -22.23 -9.85 15.50
C ILE A 51 -23.59 -9.19 15.77
N GLN A 52 -24.41 -9.11 14.73
CA GLN A 52 -25.76 -8.56 14.80
C GLN A 52 -26.75 -9.64 15.27
N ASN A 53 -27.81 -9.20 15.95
CA ASN A 53 -28.92 -10.05 16.43
C ASN A 53 -28.50 -11.20 17.35
N HIS A 54 -27.35 -11.06 18.02
CA HIS A 54 -26.89 -12.00 19.05
C HIS A 54 -26.26 -11.21 20.19
N ARG A 55 -26.62 -11.57 21.43
CA ARG A 55 -25.95 -11.14 22.65
C ARG A 55 -25.67 -12.38 23.48
N GLY A 56 -24.40 -12.62 23.74
CA GLY A 56 -23.95 -13.79 24.46
C GLY A 56 -22.64 -14.31 23.90
N PRO A 57 -22.21 -15.49 24.37
CA PRO A 57 -20.90 -16.00 24.04
C PRO A 57 -20.75 -16.26 22.54
N ALA A 58 -19.54 -16.08 22.04
CA ALA A 58 -19.18 -16.38 20.66
C ALA A 58 -17.70 -16.77 20.58
N ILE A 59 -17.34 -17.59 19.61
CA ILE A 59 -15.95 -17.87 19.24
C ILE A 59 -15.74 -17.31 17.84
N VAL A 60 -14.77 -16.40 17.71
CA VAL A 60 -14.39 -15.83 16.43
C VAL A 60 -13.06 -16.41 15.99
N VAL A 61 -13.03 -16.97 14.79
CA VAL A 61 -11.81 -17.49 14.15
C VAL A 61 -11.50 -16.60 12.95
N VAL A 62 -10.27 -16.08 12.89
CA VAL A 62 -9.79 -15.24 11.80
C VAL A 62 -8.62 -15.95 11.10
N SER A 63 -8.64 -15.99 9.78
CA SER A 63 -7.57 -16.60 8.98
C SER A 63 -7.39 -15.90 7.62
N CYS A 64 -6.20 -16.01 7.02
CA CYS A 64 -5.92 -15.41 5.71
C CYS A 64 -6.51 -16.26 4.57
N VAL A 65 -7.21 -15.69 3.61
CA VAL A 65 -7.68 -16.40 2.41
C VAL A 65 -7.21 -15.70 1.12
N THR A 66 -7.28 -16.41 -0.01
CA THR A 66 -6.95 -15.84 -1.33
C THR A 66 -7.88 -14.67 -1.68
N LYS A 67 -7.39 -13.77 -2.54
CA LYS A 67 -8.09 -12.55 -2.93
C LYS A 67 -9.39 -12.85 -3.68
N ASP A 68 -9.35 -13.79 -4.61
CA ASP A 68 -10.44 -14.05 -5.55
C ASP A 68 -11.29 -15.24 -5.10
N SER A 69 -12.56 -15.23 -5.49
CA SER A 69 -13.51 -16.31 -5.24
C SER A 69 -13.30 -17.44 -6.27
N PRO A 70 -13.37 -18.73 -5.89
CA PRO A 70 -13.63 -19.24 -4.54
C PRO A 70 -12.42 -19.02 -3.62
N HIS A 71 -12.67 -18.46 -2.43
CA HIS A 71 -11.64 -18.13 -1.47
C HIS A 71 -11.01 -19.40 -0.87
N LYS A 72 -9.69 -19.54 -1.05
CA LYS A 72 -8.92 -20.69 -0.56
C LYS A 72 -8.08 -20.32 0.66
N PRO A 73 -7.75 -21.29 1.52
CA PRO A 73 -6.71 -21.14 2.53
C PRO A 73 -5.39 -20.58 1.96
N HIS A 74 -5.02 -19.35 2.35
CA HIS A 74 -3.74 -18.76 2.00
C HIS A 74 -2.57 -19.32 2.86
N PRO A 75 -1.36 -19.55 2.32
CA PRO A 75 -0.21 -20.03 3.08
C PRO A 75 0.41 -19.00 4.04
N HIS A 76 -0.09 -17.76 4.07
CA HIS A 76 0.37 -16.76 5.05
C HIS A 76 -0.32 -16.95 6.38
N ALA A 77 0.42 -16.73 7.46
CA ALA A 77 -0.03 -16.95 8.82
C ALA A 77 -0.42 -15.62 9.48
N LEU A 78 -1.54 -15.61 10.22
CA LEU A 78 -1.78 -14.56 11.20
C LEU A 78 -0.92 -14.81 12.45
N VAL A 79 -0.30 -13.74 12.93
CA VAL A 79 0.55 -13.74 14.12
C VAL A 79 0.18 -12.60 15.06
N GLY A 80 0.53 -12.75 16.34
CA GLY A 80 0.28 -11.77 17.38
C GLY A 80 -0.58 -12.34 18.50
N LYS A 81 -1.36 -11.48 19.18
CA LYS A 81 -2.16 -11.91 20.32
C LYS A 81 -3.26 -12.88 19.86
N ASP A 82 -3.50 -13.92 20.64
CA ASP A 82 -4.53 -14.95 20.40
C ASP A 82 -4.35 -15.72 19.06
N CYS A 83 -3.19 -15.60 18.43
CA CYS A 83 -2.83 -16.31 17.21
C CYS A 83 -2.05 -17.59 17.52
N LYS A 84 -2.50 -18.72 16.98
CA LYS A 84 -1.79 -20.01 17.04
C LYS A 84 -1.88 -20.69 15.69
N LYS A 85 -0.76 -21.26 15.23
CA LYS A 85 -0.70 -22.00 13.96
C LYS A 85 -1.28 -21.22 12.76
N GLY A 86 -1.03 -19.91 12.72
CA GLY A 86 -1.45 -19.02 11.62
C GLY A 86 -2.91 -18.55 11.66
N VAL A 87 -3.64 -18.83 12.74
CA VAL A 87 -5.06 -18.50 12.90
C VAL A 87 -5.26 -17.76 14.22
N CYS A 88 -6.06 -16.69 14.22
CA CYS A 88 -6.46 -15.99 15.43
C CYS A 88 -7.79 -16.55 15.95
N THR A 89 -7.87 -16.89 17.22
CA THR A 89 -9.10 -17.38 17.84
C THR A 89 -9.42 -16.60 19.10
N VAL A 90 -10.53 -15.86 19.09
CA VAL A 90 -11.00 -15.04 20.22
C VAL A 90 -12.30 -15.60 20.77
N LYS A 91 -12.37 -15.79 22.08
CA LYS A 91 -13.61 -16.14 22.79
C LYS A 91 -14.21 -14.87 23.38
N VAL A 92 -15.47 -14.64 23.08
CA VAL A 92 -16.24 -13.45 23.46
C VAL A 92 -17.33 -13.89 24.43
N LYS A 93 -17.62 -13.07 25.44
CA LYS A 93 -18.69 -13.34 26.43
C LYS A 93 -19.90 -12.43 26.20
N ASP A 94 -19.72 -11.12 26.36
CA ASP A 94 -20.86 -10.18 26.44
C ASP A 94 -20.80 -9.01 25.44
N THR A 95 -19.82 -9.00 24.53
CA THR A 95 -19.74 -7.97 23.48
C THR A 95 -20.15 -8.51 22.12
N SER A 96 -20.89 -7.69 21.38
CA SER A 96 -21.20 -7.94 19.97
C SER A 96 -20.18 -7.31 19.03
N VAL A 97 -19.30 -6.44 19.52
CA VAL A 97 -18.26 -5.76 18.73
C VAL A 97 -16.90 -6.27 19.14
N ILE A 98 -16.12 -6.75 18.16
CA ILE A 98 -14.82 -7.39 18.38
C ILE A 98 -13.79 -6.73 17.47
N SER A 99 -12.75 -6.16 18.08
CA SER A 99 -11.64 -5.51 17.37
C SER A 99 -10.37 -6.34 17.50
N PHE A 100 -9.51 -6.30 16.47
CA PHE A 100 -8.32 -7.14 16.38
C PHE A 100 -7.02 -6.31 16.27
N PRO A 101 -6.61 -5.60 17.34
CA PRO A 101 -5.51 -4.63 17.29
C PRO A 101 -4.11 -5.23 17.16
N HIS A 102 -3.96 -6.54 17.35
CA HIS A 102 -2.66 -7.21 17.43
C HIS A 102 -2.48 -8.28 16.36
N LEU A 103 -3.21 -8.19 15.24
CA LEU A 103 -2.99 -9.08 14.10
C LEU A 103 -1.87 -8.55 13.22
N GLY A 104 -0.87 -9.38 12.96
CA GLY A 104 0.12 -9.17 11.90
C GLY A 104 0.09 -10.31 10.90
N ILE A 105 0.72 -10.10 9.74
CA ILE A 105 0.80 -11.11 8.67
C ILE A 105 2.24 -11.58 8.52
N GLN A 106 2.44 -12.87 8.76
CA GLN A 106 3.70 -13.55 8.54
C GLN A 106 3.68 -14.27 7.19
N CYS A 107 4.53 -13.84 6.27
CA CYS A 107 4.59 -14.40 4.93
C CYS A 107 5.37 -15.72 4.90
N ALA A 108 4.82 -16.71 4.20
CA ALA A 108 5.51 -17.97 3.91
C ALA A 108 6.51 -17.77 2.77
N LYS A 109 7.64 -18.48 2.84
CA LYS A 109 8.56 -18.59 1.71
C LYS A 109 8.00 -19.58 0.69
N LYS A 110 8.37 -19.42 -0.59
CA LYS A 110 7.94 -20.37 -1.66
C LYS A 110 8.17 -21.84 -1.30
N LYS A 111 9.30 -22.16 -0.68
CA LYS A 111 9.64 -23.53 -0.24
C LYS A 111 8.82 -24.03 0.96
N GLY A 112 8.22 -23.14 1.75
CA GLY A 112 7.44 -23.46 2.95
C GLY A 112 5.93 -23.35 2.76
N ILE A 113 5.46 -23.18 1.52
CA ILE A 113 4.02 -23.08 1.23
C ILE A 113 3.30 -24.35 1.67
N GLN A 114 3.81 -25.52 1.30
CA GLN A 114 3.17 -26.80 1.63
C GLN A 114 3.08 -27.03 3.13
N GLU A 115 4.19 -26.81 3.85
CA GLU A 115 4.23 -26.92 5.32
C GLU A 115 3.20 -26.01 6.00
N SER A 116 3.06 -24.77 5.53
CA SER A 116 2.07 -23.83 6.05
C SER A 116 0.63 -24.30 5.82
N LEU A 117 0.35 -24.84 4.64
CA LEU A 117 -0.96 -25.38 4.30
C LEU A 117 -1.28 -26.65 5.09
N ASP A 118 -0.29 -27.53 5.31
CA ASP A 118 -0.44 -28.73 6.14
C ASP A 118 -0.71 -28.37 7.60
N LEU A 119 -0.02 -27.35 8.13
CA LEU A 119 -0.30 -26.83 9.48
C LEU A 119 -1.74 -26.34 9.58
N ARG A 120 -2.24 -25.65 8.55
CA ARG A 120 -3.61 -25.16 8.50
C ARG A 120 -4.64 -26.28 8.39
N LYS A 121 -4.33 -27.32 7.63
CA LYS A 121 -5.10 -28.57 7.57
C LYS A 121 -5.17 -29.24 8.94
N SER A 122 -4.07 -29.24 9.70
CA SER A 122 -4.02 -29.82 11.06
C SER A 122 -4.95 -29.14 12.07
N VAL A 123 -5.29 -27.86 11.86
CA VAL A 123 -6.24 -27.12 12.69
C VAL A 123 -7.65 -27.07 12.10
N ASN A 124 -7.87 -27.71 10.95
CA ASN A 124 -9.15 -27.79 10.25
C ASN A 124 -9.79 -26.42 9.96
N VAL A 125 -8.97 -25.44 9.53
CA VAL A 125 -9.44 -24.09 9.19
C VAL A 125 -9.42 -23.88 7.67
N ASP A 126 -10.54 -24.24 7.05
CA ASP A 126 -10.90 -23.96 5.66
C ASP A 126 -12.32 -23.36 5.64
N PRO A 127 -12.45 -22.02 5.64
CA PRO A 127 -13.75 -21.37 5.79
C PRO A 127 -14.78 -21.70 4.69
N PHE A 128 -14.31 -22.12 3.52
CA PHE A 128 -15.15 -22.33 2.33
C PHE A 128 -15.09 -23.76 1.79
N GLN A 129 -14.42 -24.68 2.49
CA GLN A 129 -14.29 -26.09 2.09
C GLN A 129 -13.73 -26.26 0.68
N THR A 130 -12.75 -25.42 0.33
CA THR A 130 -12.12 -25.40 -1.01
C THR A 130 -10.86 -26.25 -1.08
N GLY A 131 -10.46 -26.86 0.03
CA GLY A 131 -9.25 -27.65 0.15
C GLY A 131 -8.00 -26.81 0.39
N PHE A 132 -6.83 -27.44 0.25
CA PHE A 132 -5.54 -26.85 0.58
C PHE A 132 -4.61 -26.77 -0.65
N GLU A 133 -5.20 -26.73 -1.85
CA GLU A 133 -4.46 -26.50 -3.08
C GLU A 133 -4.26 -24.99 -3.29
N PHE A 134 -3.00 -24.59 -3.48
CA PHE A 134 -2.64 -23.18 -3.64
C PHE A 134 -1.82 -22.95 -4.91
N VAL A 135 -2.22 -21.95 -5.70
CA VAL A 135 -1.48 -21.52 -6.88
C VAL A 135 -0.34 -20.60 -6.44
N ASN A 136 0.89 -21.11 -6.50
CA ASN A 136 2.08 -20.35 -6.14
C ASN A 136 2.47 -19.36 -7.25
N SER A 137 1.82 -18.19 -7.26
CA SER A 137 2.20 -17.06 -8.11
C SER A 137 2.66 -15.88 -7.27
N SER A 138 3.49 -14.99 -7.85
CA SER A 138 3.91 -13.76 -7.16
C SER A 138 2.73 -12.85 -6.85
N ALA A 139 1.70 -12.84 -7.71
CA ALA A 139 0.47 -12.08 -7.50
C ALA A 139 -0.28 -12.58 -6.26
N GLU A 140 -0.50 -13.89 -6.14
CA GLU A 140 -1.18 -14.49 -4.98
C GLU A 140 -0.41 -14.26 -3.68
N MET A 141 0.92 -14.38 -3.70
CA MET A 141 1.76 -14.18 -2.51
C MET A 141 1.86 -12.71 -2.04
N SER A 142 1.35 -11.76 -2.82
CA SER A 142 1.41 -10.32 -2.51
C SER A 142 0.12 -9.77 -1.91
N VAL A 143 -0.92 -10.59 -1.80
CA VAL A 143 -2.25 -10.14 -1.36
C VAL A 143 -2.94 -11.21 -0.53
N VAL A 144 -3.61 -10.81 0.54
CA VAL A 144 -4.48 -11.68 1.32
C VAL A 144 -5.80 -10.99 1.63
N ARG A 145 -6.84 -11.75 1.97
CA ARG A 145 -8.01 -11.23 2.67
C ARG A 145 -8.13 -11.87 4.04
N LEU A 146 -8.72 -11.19 5.01
CA LEU A 146 -9.08 -11.78 6.30
C LEU A 146 -10.46 -12.41 6.17
N CYS A 147 -10.60 -13.67 6.56
CA CYS A 147 -11.88 -14.34 6.70
C CYS A 147 -12.25 -14.47 8.17
N PHE A 148 -13.43 -14.01 8.55
CA PHE A 148 -13.98 -14.07 9.90
C PHE A 148 -15.08 -15.13 9.96
N GLN A 149 -14.84 -16.19 10.74
CA GLN A 149 -15.82 -17.22 11.05
C GLN A 149 -16.31 -17.02 12.49
N VAL A 150 -17.62 -17.08 12.69
CA VAL A 150 -18.23 -16.90 14.01
C VAL A 150 -19.04 -18.14 14.38
N PHE A 151 -18.73 -18.69 15.55
CA PHE A 151 -19.38 -19.87 16.11
C PHE A 151 -20.08 -19.46 17.40
N LEU A 152 -21.37 -19.76 17.51
CA LEU A 152 -22.21 -19.43 18.65
C LEU A 152 -22.42 -20.69 19.50
N PRO A 153 -21.87 -20.74 20.73
CA PRO A 153 -22.16 -21.80 21.66
C PRO A 153 -23.50 -21.60 22.40
N ASP A 154 -24.06 -22.69 22.90
CA ASP A 154 -25.11 -22.67 23.92
C ASP A 154 -24.54 -22.45 25.34
N GLY A 155 -25.42 -22.47 26.35
CA GLY A 155 -25.04 -22.33 27.76
C GLY A 155 -24.12 -23.44 28.30
N SER A 156 -24.03 -24.59 27.61
CA SER A 156 -23.10 -25.68 27.95
C SER A 156 -21.73 -25.53 27.27
N GLY A 157 -21.58 -24.53 26.39
CA GLY A 157 -20.37 -24.30 25.60
C GLY A 157 -20.31 -25.09 24.29
N LYS A 158 -21.34 -25.87 23.96
CA LYS A 158 -21.43 -26.62 22.70
C LYS A 158 -21.80 -25.67 21.57
N ILE A 159 -21.07 -25.73 20.45
CA ILE A 159 -21.38 -24.93 19.26
C ILE A 159 -22.72 -25.38 18.67
N THR A 160 -23.69 -24.47 18.63
CA THR A 160 -25.04 -24.72 18.12
C THR A 160 -25.32 -24.02 16.80
N LYS A 161 -24.66 -22.89 16.52
CA LYS A 161 -24.80 -22.16 15.26
C LYS A 161 -23.45 -21.72 14.70
N VAL A 162 -23.25 -21.89 13.41
CA VAL A 162 -22.11 -21.36 12.65
C VAL A 162 -22.65 -20.28 11.73
N LEU A 163 -22.14 -19.06 11.83
CA LEU A 163 -22.58 -17.97 10.96
C LEU A 163 -21.84 -18.05 9.63
N GLN A 164 -22.46 -17.52 8.57
CA GLN A 164 -21.81 -17.39 7.28
C GLN A 164 -20.50 -16.59 7.42
N PRO A 165 -19.36 -17.11 6.94
CA PRO A 165 -18.10 -16.40 7.00
C PRO A 165 -18.16 -15.09 6.21
N VAL A 166 -17.52 -14.04 6.73
CA VAL A 166 -17.35 -12.78 6.01
C VAL A 166 -15.88 -12.54 5.70
N VAL A 167 -15.62 -12.00 4.51
CA VAL A 167 -14.27 -11.79 3.99
C VAL A 167 -14.03 -10.30 3.83
N SER A 168 -12.90 -9.81 4.32
CA SER A 168 -12.51 -8.42 4.21
C SER A 168 -12.20 -8.01 2.77
N GLN A 169 -12.00 -6.71 2.59
CA GLN A 169 -11.25 -6.19 1.46
C GLN A 169 -9.80 -6.72 1.43
N PRO A 170 -9.14 -6.75 0.25
CA PRO A 170 -7.78 -7.27 0.13
C PRO A 170 -6.76 -6.38 0.85
N ILE A 171 -5.75 -7.02 1.42
CA ILE A 171 -4.57 -6.41 2.04
C ILE A 171 -3.38 -6.76 1.16
N HIS A 172 -2.69 -5.75 0.66
CA HIS A 172 -1.54 -5.88 -0.22
C HIS A 172 -0.24 -5.72 0.58
N ASP A 173 0.73 -6.60 0.34
CA ASP A 173 2.05 -6.49 0.91
C ASP A 173 2.75 -5.25 0.37
N LYS A 174 3.04 -4.28 1.24
CA LYS A 174 3.82 -3.09 0.88
C LYS A 174 5.16 -3.48 0.24
N LYS A 175 5.82 -4.55 0.69
CA LYS A 175 7.11 -4.97 0.11
C LYS A 175 6.99 -5.47 -1.33
N ALA A 176 5.84 -6.04 -1.72
CA ALA A 176 5.63 -6.45 -3.11
C ALA A 176 5.56 -5.25 -4.07
N LEU A 177 5.24 -4.07 -3.51
CA LEU A 177 5.11 -2.80 -4.18
C LEU A 177 6.30 -1.92 -3.80
N ASN A 178 7.53 -2.28 -4.24
CA ASN A 178 8.80 -1.65 -3.84
C ASN A 178 8.66 -0.17 -3.45
N ASP A 179 9.04 0.19 -2.22
CA ASP A 179 8.96 1.56 -1.72
C ASP A 179 9.58 2.55 -2.73
N LEU A 180 8.88 3.65 -3.03
CA LEU A 180 9.42 4.68 -3.90
C LEU A 180 10.42 5.52 -3.12
N VAL A 181 11.68 5.49 -3.54
CA VAL A 181 12.76 6.25 -2.89
C VAL A 181 13.62 6.91 -3.95
N ILE A 182 13.80 8.23 -3.82
CA ILE A 182 14.82 8.99 -4.55
C ILE A 182 16.12 8.92 -3.75
N CYS A 183 17.15 8.32 -4.32
CA CYS A 183 18.45 8.18 -3.67
C CYS A 183 19.34 9.40 -3.93
N ARG A 184 19.35 9.90 -5.17
CA ARG A 184 20.13 11.06 -5.60
C ARG A 184 19.55 11.64 -6.89
N VAL A 185 19.72 12.95 -7.08
CA VAL A 185 19.43 13.67 -8.32
C VAL A 185 20.69 14.41 -8.77
N ASP A 186 20.91 14.54 -10.08
CA ASP A 186 22.03 15.33 -10.63
C ASP A 186 21.80 16.85 -10.56
N LYS A 187 20.54 17.29 -10.75
CA LYS A 187 20.11 18.68 -10.73
C LYS A 187 18.95 18.90 -9.77
N SER A 188 19.09 19.89 -8.89
CA SER A 188 18.04 20.36 -7.99
C SER A 188 17.46 21.72 -8.40
N SER A 189 17.77 22.19 -9.61
CA SER A 189 17.22 23.42 -10.18
C SER A 189 17.17 23.37 -11.70
N GLY A 190 16.28 24.18 -12.30
CA GLY A 190 16.05 24.25 -13.73
C GLY A 190 15.29 25.51 -14.15
N ARG A 191 15.12 25.75 -15.44
CA ARG A 191 14.40 26.88 -16.02
C ARG A 191 12.91 26.76 -15.77
N ALA A 192 12.26 27.88 -15.48
CA ALA A 192 10.80 27.94 -15.32
C ALA A 192 10.03 27.45 -16.57
N LYS A 193 10.64 27.53 -17.76
CA LYS A 193 10.13 26.96 -19.02
C LYS A 193 10.24 25.44 -19.16
N GLY A 194 10.78 24.75 -18.15
CA GLY A 194 10.97 23.31 -18.20
C GLY A 194 11.94 22.85 -19.28
N GLY A 195 11.85 21.57 -19.64
CA GLY A 195 12.64 20.94 -20.68
C GLY A 195 14.09 20.64 -20.30
N ASP A 196 14.49 20.86 -19.05
CA ASP A 196 15.82 20.48 -18.59
C ASP A 196 15.87 18.97 -18.35
N GLU A 197 16.86 18.32 -18.94
CA GLU A 197 17.11 16.89 -18.70
C GLU A 197 17.71 16.69 -17.31
N VAL A 198 17.11 15.80 -16.52
CA VAL A 198 17.47 15.50 -15.13
C VAL A 198 17.59 13.99 -14.96
N PHE A 199 18.59 13.56 -14.20
CA PHE A 199 18.89 12.17 -13.88
C PHE A 199 18.56 11.90 -12.42
N ILE A 200 17.68 10.93 -12.18
CA ILE A 200 17.35 10.44 -10.84
C ILE A 200 17.90 9.03 -10.66
N LEU A 201 18.60 8.78 -9.55
CA LEU A 201 18.87 7.45 -9.03
C LEU A 201 17.82 7.12 -7.96
N CYS A 202 17.24 5.92 -8.02
CA CYS A 202 16.14 5.49 -7.16
C CYS A 202 16.26 4.02 -6.74
N GLU A 203 15.43 3.61 -5.78
CA GLU A 203 15.19 2.18 -5.53
C GLU A 203 14.41 1.52 -6.68
N LYS A 204 14.20 0.21 -6.60
CA LYS A 204 13.64 -0.58 -7.71
C LYS A 204 12.22 -0.14 -8.07
N ILE A 205 12.04 0.46 -9.24
CA ILE A 205 10.74 0.92 -9.75
C ILE A 205 10.15 0.02 -10.83
N ASN A 206 8.85 0.10 -11.05
CA ASN A 206 8.21 -0.48 -12.22
C ASN A 206 8.14 0.58 -13.33
N LYS A 207 8.80 0.35 -14.47
CA LYS A 207 8.89 1.33 -15.56
C LYS A 207 7.53 1.67 -16.21
N ASP A 208 6.56 0.76 -16.10
CA ASP A 208 5.23 0.92 -16.70
C ASP A 208 4.23 1.55 -15.71
N ASP A 209 4.67 1.85 -14.49
CA ASP A 209 3.84 2.33 -13.38
C ASP A 209 4.66 3.27 -12.49
N ILE A 210 5.20 4.33 -13.08
CA ILE A 210 6.00 5.34 -12.39
C ILE A 210 5.88 6.68 -13.10
N GLY A 211 5.89 7.76 -12.32
CA GLY A 211 5.94 9.14 -12.77
C GLY A 211 6.76 9.99 -11.80
N ILE A 212 7.14 11.19 -12.25
CA ILE A 212 7.86 12.16 -11.43
C ILE A 212 6.96 13.38 -11.27
N LYS A 213 6.47 13.60 -10.06
CA LYS A 213 5.54 14.69 -9.76
C LYS A 213 6.28 15.88 -9.19
N PHE A 214 6.09 17.04 -9.79
CA PHE A 214 6.46 18.35 -9.28
C PHE A 214 5.23 19.01 -8.69
N TYR A 215 5.36 19.66 -7.53
CA TYR A 215 4.23 20.36 -6.92
C TYR A 215 4.66 21.49 -5.99
N GLU A 216 3.78 22.47 -5.83
CA GLU A 216 3.93 23.60 -4.89
C GLU A 216 2.79 23.53 -3.88
N GLU A 217 3.10 23.68 -2.59
CA GLU A 217 2.11 23.68 -1.51
C GLU A 217 1.97 25.07 -0.89
N ARG A 218 0.75 25.41 -0.50
CA ARG A 218 0.45 26.58 0.34
C ARG A 218 0.80 26.28 1.81
N LYS A 219 0.81 27.34 2.63
CA LYS A 219 1.07 27.23 4.08
C LYS A 219 0.08 26.33 4.84
N ASP A 220 -1.11 26.14 4.30
CA ASP A 220 -2.16 25.27 4.85
C ASP A 220 -2.04 23.80 4.36
N GLY A 221 -1.01 23.48 3.56
CA GLY A 221 -0.78 22.14 3.00
C GLY A 221 -1.59 21.85 1.74
N THR A 222 -2.34 22.81 1.20
CA THR A 222 -3.06 22.62 -0.06
C THR A 222 -2.10 22.72 -1.25
N ILE A 223 -2.22 21.78 -2.21
CA ILE A 223 -1.44 21.81 -3.46
C ILE A 223 -1.95 22.96 -4.32
N GLU A 224 -1.09 23.92 -4.59
CA GLU A 224 -1.40 25.08 -5.45
C GLU A 224 -1.16 24.78 -6.93
N TRP A 225 -0.17 23.95 -7.21
CA TRP A 225 0.21 23.56 -8.56
C TRP A 225 0.85 22.18 -8.53
N GLU A 226 0.58 21.38 -9.55
CA GLU A 226 1.28 20.15 -9.82
C GLU A 226 1.48 19.94 -11.32
N ALA A 227 2.57 19.27 -11.68
CA ALA A 227 2.88 18.83 -13.04
C ALA A 227 3.77 17.58 -13.02
N PHE A 228 3.89 16.90 -14.16
CA PHE A 228 4.68 15.67 -14.28
C PHE A 228 5.88 15.86 -15.21
N GLY A 229 7.03 15.32 -14.80
CA GLY A 229 8.20 15.22 -15.66
C GLY A 229 7.94 14.31 -16.87
N GLU A 230 8.50 14.67 -18.01
CA GLU A 230 8.30 13.98 -19.28
C GLU A 230 9.42 12.96 -19.53
N PHE A 231 9.06 11.69 -19.69
CA PHE A 231 9.98 10.62 -20.08
C PHE A 231 9.20 9.43 -20.67
N GLY A 232 9.87 8.60 -21.45
CA GLY A 232 9.34 7.35 -21.98
C GLY A 232 9.92 6.11 -21.28
N ALA A 233 9.39 4.93 -21.63
CA ALA A 233 9.86 3.66 -21.06
C ALA A 233 11.35 3.36 -21.33
N GLY A 234 11.93 3.94 -22.40
CA GLY A 234 13.35 3.82 -22.74
C GLY A 234 14.27 4.61 -21.80
N ASP A 235 13.76 5.63 -21.12
CA ASP A 235 14.53 6.50 -20.24
C ASP A 235 14.63 5.95 -18.81
N VAL A 236 13.92 4.85 -18.52
CA VAL A 236 14.02 4.10 -17.27
C VAL A 236 15.15 3.08 -17.37
N HIS A 237 16.31 3.44 -16.84
CA HIS A 237 17.49 2.59 -16.88
C HIS A 237 17.43 1.49 -15.80
N ARG A 238 17.18 0.26 -16.26
CA ARG A 238 17.24 -0.98 -15.45
C ARG A 238 16.43 -0.94 -14.15
N GLN A 239 15.35 -0.16 -14.08
CA GLN A 239 14.52 0.01 -12.89
C GLN A 239 15.19 0.74 -11.70
N TYR A 240 16.35 1.37 -11.89
CA TYR A 240 17.09 2.04 -10.80
C TYR A 240 17.49 3.49 -11.12
N ALA A 241 17.25 3.95 -12.34
CA ALA A 241 17.40 5.35 -12.70
C ALA A 241 16.35 5.78 -13.72
N ILE A 242 16.02 7.07 -13.72
CA ILE A 242 15.13 7.70 -14.69
C ILE A 242 15.84 8.93 -15.23
N VAL A 243 15.86 9.07 -16.56
CA VAL A 243 16.15 10.34 -17.23
C VAL A 243 14.82 10.95 -17.64
N PHE A 244 14.61 12.23 -17.33
CA PHE A 244 13.37 12.91 -17.67
C PHE A 244 13.60 14.38 -17.95
N LYS A 245 12.62 15.03 -18.58
CA LYS A 245 12.58 16.48 -18.77
C LYS A 245 11.67 17.13 -17.75
N THR A 246 12.14 18.21 -17.13
CA THR A 246 11.33 19.00 -16.19
C THR A 246 10.07 19.55 -16.86
N PRO A 247 8.92 19.56 -16.17
CA PRO A 247 7.74 20.23 -16.69
C PRO A 247 7.91 21.75 -16.69
N GLU A 248 7.08 22.45 -17.45
CA GLU A 248 6.93 23.91 -17.34
C GLU A 248 6.34 24.29 -15.97
N TYR A 249 6.91 25.29 -15.31
CA TYR A 249 6.31 25.87 -14.10
C TYR A 249 5.08 26.71 -14.47
N ARG A 250 4.09 26.80 -13.56
CA ARG A 250 2.82 27.52 -13.80
C ARG A 250 2.98 28.92 -14.36
N ASN A 251 4.04 29.62 -13.96
CA ASN A 251 4.44 30.90 -14.54
C ASN A 251 5.86 30.76 -15.08
N CYS A 252 6.01 30.60 -16.38
CA CYS A 252 7.32 30.48 -17.02
C CYS A 252 8.18 31.76 -16.97
N TYR A 253 7.62 32.90 -16.56
CA TYR A 253 8.27 34.21 -16.54
C TYR A 253 8.47 34.74 -15.11
N ILE A 254 8.88 33.87 -14.20
CA ILE A 254 9.29 34.29 -12.86
C ILE A 254 10.48 35.26 -12.93
N ASN A 255 10.56 36.17 -11.96
CA ASN A 255 11.66 37.13 -11.82
C ASN A 255 12.60 36.79 -10.65
N ARG A 256 12.26 35.75 -9.88
CA ARG A 256 13.01 35.25 -8.73
C ARG A 256 12.92 33.73 -8.70
N PRO A 257 13.91 33.03 -8.12
CA PRO A 257 13.83 31.58 -7.93
C PRO A 257 12.59 31.19 -7.13
N VAL A 258 11.92 30.11 -7.55
CA VAL A 258 10.77 29.52 -6.86
C VAL A 258 11.10 28.10 -6.47
N GLN A 259 10.97 27.78 -5.18
CA GLN A 259 11.13 26.42 -4.68
C GLN A 259 9.80 25.67 -4.82
N VAL A 260 9.89 24.46 -5.38
CA VAL A 260 8.81 23.47 -5.44
C VAL A 260 9.33 22.15 -4.87
N PHE A 261 8.44 21.17 -4.73
CA PHE A 261 8.78 19.81 -4.37
C PHE A 261 8.78 18.91 -5.60
N MET A 262 9.61 17.89 -5.58
CA MET A 262 9.69 16.83 -6.57
C MET A 262 9.69 15.46 -5.88
N GLN A 263 8.89 14.53 -6.37
CA GLN A 263 8.80 13.17 -5.81
C GLN A 263 8.49 12.13 -6.88
N LEU A 264 8.80 10.87 -6.60
CA LEU A 264 8.27 9.76 -7.38
C LEU A 264 6.79 9.56 -7.05
N HIS A 265 6.01 9.16 -8.05
CA HIS A 265 4.58 8.86 -7.93
C HIS A 265 4.26 7.59 -8.70
N ARG A 266 3.60 6.62 -8.07
CA ARG A 266 3.10 5.41 -8.72
C ARG A 266 1.61 5.58 -9.04
N PRO A 267 1.21 5.70 -10.33
CA PRO A 267 -0.18 5.94 -10.71
C PRO A 267 -1.16 4.85 -10.25
N SER A 268 -0.74 3.57 -10.20
CA SER A 268 -1.65 2.47 -9.88
C SER A 268 -2.22 2.48 -8.47
N ASP A 269 -1.55 3.14 -7.52
CA ASP A 269 -1.95 3.17 -6.11
C ASP A 269 -1.74 4.51 -5.40
N ALA A 270 -1.38 5.54 -6.15
CA ALA A 270 -1.09 6.88 -5.66
C ALA A 270 0.00 6.93 -4.58
N GLU A 271 0.86 5.89 -4.47
CA GLU A 271 2.01 5.92 -3.58
C GLU A 271 3.04 6.93 -4.08
N THR A 272 3.69 7.61 -3.14
CA THR A 272 4.69 8.64 -3.43
C THR A 272 5.95 8.40 -2.60
N SER A 273 7.10 8.80 -3.11
CA SER A 273 8.31 8.89 -2.29
C SER A 273 8.22 10.06 -1.31
N GLU A 274 9.15 10.11 -0.36
CA GLU A 274 9.46 11.38 0.33
C GLU A 274 9.83 12.45 -0.72
N PRO A 275 9.34 13.70 -0.56
CA PRO A 275 9.63 14.77 -1.49
C PRO A 275 11.03 15.35 -1.28
N ILE A 276 11.63 15.82 -2.37
CA ILE A 276 12.86 16.61 -2.35
C ILE A 276 12.61 17.99 -2.96
N ASN A 277 13.43 18.97 -2.60
CA ASN A 277 13.31 20.32 -3.14
C ASN A 277 13.82 20.40 -4.58
N PHE A 278 13.13 21.19 -5.40
CA PHE A 278 13.59 21.62 -6.72
C PHE A 278 13.35 23.11 -6.89
N ILE A 279 14.26 23.82 -7.55
CA ILE A 279 14.17 25.28 -7.70
C ILE A 279 14.00 25.64 -9.18
N TYR A 280 12.87 26.24 -9.53
CA TYR A 280 12.70 26.90 -10.81
C TYR A 280 13.39 28.26 -10.80
N MET A 281 14.22 28.50 -11.82
CA MET A 281 15.02 29.70 -12.00
C MET A 281 14.41 30.58 -13.09
N PRO A 282 14.50 31.92 -12.95
CA PRO A 282 14.12 32.85 -14.00
C PRO A 282 14.98 32.64 -15.25
N ASP A 283 14.42 32.90 -16.43
CA ASP A 283 15.21 32.97 -17.66
C ASP A 283 16.21 34.13 -17.55
N ASP A 284 17.49 33.87 -17.82
CA ASP A 284 18.53 34.89 -17.84
C ASP A 284 18.40 35.73 -19.12
N PRO A 285 18.07 37.04 -19.02
CA PRO A 285 17.96 37.91 -20.19
C PRO A 285 19.30 38.11 -20.94
N GLY A 286 20.44 37.66 -20.38
CA GLY A 286 21.78 37.89 -20.94
C GLY A 286 22.21 37.04 -22.15
N LYS A 287 21.45 36.02 -22.58
CA LYS A 287 21.90 35.07 -23.63
C LYS A 287 21.48 35.42 -25.08
N HIS A 288 20.83 36.56 -25.31
CA HIS A 288 20.37 36.99 -26.65
C HIS A 288 21.10 38.23 -27.20
N ILE A 289 22.42 38.36 -27.00
CA ILE A 289 23.23 39.30 -27.79
C ILE A 289 24.00 38.49 -28.84
N VAL A 290 23.36 38.23 -29.98
CA VAL A 290 24.07 37.85 -31.20
C VAL A 290 24.74 39.12 -31.72
N VAL A 291 26.02 39.31 -31.41
CA VAL A 291 26.81 40.36 -32.04
C VAL A 291 27.04 39.94 -33.50
N THR A 292 26.16 40.40 -34.39
CA THR A 292 26.47 40.42 -35.82
C THR A 292 27.55 41.48 -36.04
N VAL A 293 28.82 41.07 -36.00
CA VAL A 293 29.91 41.90 -36.52
C VAL A 293 29.81 41.85 -38.04
N LEU A 294 29.13 42.84 -38.63
CA LEU A 294 29.27 43.14 -40.04
C LEU A 294 30.69 43.67 -40.25
N GLY A 295 31.46 42.99 -41.09
CA GLY A 295 32.81 43.38 -41.44
C GLY A 295 32.84 44.71 -42.20
N TYR A 296 33.93 45.44 -41.99
CA TYR A 296 34.47 46.35 -42.99
C TYR A 296 35.94 46.00 -43.18
N PHE A 297 36.24 45.54 -44.40
CA PHE A 297 37.56 45.59 -45.00
C PHE A 297 38.02 47.05 -45.00
N ASP A 298 39.26 47.31 -44.61
CA ASP A 298 40.08 48.24 -45.37
C ASP A 298 41.53 47.75 -45.39
N SER A 299 42.03 47.63 -46.60
CA SER A 299 43.39 47.23 -46.93
C SER A 299 44.01 48.40 -47.67
N ARG A 300 44.93 49.11 -47.01
CA ARG A 300 46.10 49.77 -47.60
C ARG A 300 47.22 49.82 -46.58
#